data_AF-A0A543DI47-F1
#
_entry.id   AF-A0A543DI47-F1
#
_cell.length_a   1.000
_cell.length_b   1.000
_cell.length_c   1.000
_cell.angle_alpha   90.00
_cell.angle_beta   90.00
_cell.angle_gamma   90.00
#
_symmetry.space_group_name_H-M   'P 1'
#
loop_
_entity.id
_entity.type
_entity.pdbx_description
1 polymer ?
#
loop_
_entity_poly.entity_id
_entity_poly.type
_entity_poly.pdbx_seq_one_letter_code
_entity_poly.pdbx_strand_id
1 'polypeptide(L)'
;MPQYPPPGPGYYPPPPPPQNGFGTAGFVLGLIGLLFSFIPLIGVNAWPLVLLALVFAGLGLSRVRSGRATNKGLTIAGLVCAVIGLLICLLYAAAFSAAVSNVETSAPRATTAYDAQPDSAVATPAGIGDEVQDGSFAFTVTDVKSGVQALGESFLRREAQGEYVLVHVTVRNTGTEAATFLGANQTLLDAQGREFEADSSAAMMNVPDSESFFTPINPGNSVEGVLVFDVPEGLSPAAIELHESMFSGGALVSLAR
;
A
#
# COMPACT_ATOMS: atom_id res chain seq x y z
N MET A 1 26.35 -87.16 0.31
CA MET A 1 26.51 -85.83 0.95
C MET A 1 25.24 -85.04 0.68
N PRO A 2 24.64 -84.35 1.66
CA PRO A 2 23.44 -83.55 1.42
C PRO A 2 23.74 -82.45 0.38
N GLN A 3 22.94 -82.40 -0.68
CA GLN A 3 22.98 -81.35 -1.70
C GLN A 3 22.42 -80.07 -1.07
N TYR A 4 23.25 -79.05 -0.92
CA TYR A 4 22.79 -77.73 -0.47
C TYR A 4 22.04 -77.06 -1.64
N PRO A 5 20.84 -76.50 -1.41
CA PRO A 5 20.12 -75.81 -2.47
C PRO A 5 20.90 -74.58 -2.95
N PRO A 6 20.83 -74.24 -4.25
CA PRO A 6 21.55 -73.11 -4.81
C PRO A 6 21.12 -71.79 -4.15
N PRO A 7 22.02 -70.82 -3.95
CA PRO A 7 21.68 -69.52 -3.41
C PRO A 7 20.58 -68.87 -4.26
N GLY A 8 19.48 -68.48 -3.62
CA GLY A 8 18.39 -67.78 -4.31
C GLY A 8 18.87 -66.46 -4.94
N PRO A 9 18.21 -65.97 -6.00
CA PRO A 9 18.58 -64.72 -6.64
C PRO A 9 18.55 -63.57 -5.62
N GLY A 10 19.68 -62.89 -5.48
CA GLY A 10 19.83 -61.78 -4.53
C GLY A 10 18.85 -60.64 -4.86
N TYR A 11 18.08 -60.24 -3.87
CA TYR A 11 17.21 -59.07 -3.98
C TYR A 11 18.08 -57.80 -3.95
N TYR A 12 18.23 -57.14 -5.09
CA TYR A 12 18.83 -55.81 -5.15
C TYR A 12 17.72 -54.75 -4.97
N PRO A 13 17.80 -53.90 -3.93
CA PRO A 13 16.83 -52.82 -3.78
C PRO A 13 16.94 -51.84 -4.95
N PRO A 14 15.81 -51.28 -5.43
CA PRO A 14 15.84 -50.29 -6.50
C PRO A 14 16.58 -49.03 -6.05
N PRO A 15 17.27 -48.33 -6.97
CA PRO A 15 17.96 -47.09 -6.65
C PRO A 15 16.98 -46.01 -6.16
N PRO A 16 17.38 -45.14 -5.23
CA PRO A 16 16.52 -44.10 -4.70
C PRO A 16 16.14 -43.08 -5.78
N PRO A 17 14.92 -42.50 -5.72
CA PRO A 17 14.45 -41.54 -6.70
C PRO A 17 15.24 -40.21 -6.64
N PRO A 18 15.34 -39.49 -7.78
CA PRO A 18 16.09 -38.23 -7.88
C PRO A 18 15.45 -37.09 -7.06
N GLN A 19 16.28 -36.29 -6.38
CA GLN A 19 15.84 -35.27 -5.42
C GLN A 19 15.69 -33.87 -6.05
N ASN A 20 14.84 -33.75 -7.06
CA ASN A 20 14.70 -32.54 -7.88
C ASN A 20 13.91 -31.39 -7.21
N GLY A 21 13.23 -31.63 -6.08
CA GLY A 21 12.26 -30.71 -5.48
C GLY A 21 12.78 -29.29 -5.18
N PHE A 22 14.03 -29.17 -4.71
CA PHE A 22 14.64 -27.87 -4.40
C PHE A 22 14.91 -27.02 -5.65
N GLY A 23 15.32 -27.66 -6.76
CA GLY A 23 15.54 -26.96 -8.02
C GLY A 23 14.24 -26.45 -8.63
N THR A 24 13.15 -27.22 -8.54
CA THR A 24 11.82 -26.80 -8.99
C THR A 24 11.26 -25.66 -8.13
N ALA A 25 11.37 -25.76 -6.79
CA ALA A 25 10.92 -24.71 -5.89
C ALA A 25 11.67 -23.39 -6.12
N GLY A 26 13.00 -23.45 -6.27
CA GLY A 26 13.81 -22.27 -6.61
C GLY A 26 13.44 -21.63 -7.94
N PHE A 27 13.10 -22.44 -8.96
CA PHE A 27 12.63 -21.92 -10.24
C PHE A 27 11.28 -21.22 -10.15
N VAL A 28 10.30 -21.83 -9.48
CA VAL A 28 8.95 -21.23 -9.32
C VAL A 28 9.03 -19.93 -8.52
N LEU A 29 9.77 -19.91 -7.41
CA LEU A 29 9.96 -18.69 -6.61
C LEU A 29 10.72 -17.61 -7.36
N GLY A 30 11.74 -17.98 -8.14
CA GLY A 30 12.49 -17.03 -8.99
C GLY A 30 11.62 -16.42 -10.09
N LEU A 31 10.73 -17.20 -10.72
CA LEU A 31 9.80 -16.71 -11.74
C LEU A 31 8.76 -15.76 -11.14
N ILE A 32 8.19 -16.13 -10.00
CA ILE A 32 7.22 -15.28 -9.28
C ILE A 32 7.89 -13.96 -8.86
N GLY A 33 9.09 -14.02 -8.27
CA GLY A 33 9.85 -12.83 -7.89
C GLY A 33 10.16 -11.92 -9.09
N LEU A 34 10.52 -12.50 -10.24
CA LEU A 34 10.74 -11.75 -11.48
C LEU A 34 9.47 -11.06 -11.98
N LEU A 35 8.32 -11.75 -11.98
CA LEU A 35 7.05 -11.18 -12.41
C LEU A 35 6.61 -10.01 -11.53
N PHE A 36 6.72 -10.15 -10.20
CA PHE A 36 6.36 -9.08 -9.27
C PHE A 36 7.36 -7.90 -9.29
N SER A 37 8.60 -8.09 -9.77
CA SER A 37 9.58 -7.01 -9.87
C SER A 37 9.19 -5.88 -10.82
N PHE A 38 8.23 -6.11 -11.72
CA PHE A 38 7.75 -5.12 -12.68
C PHE A 38 6.62 -4.21 -12.14
N ILE A 39 6.14 -4.45 -10.92
CA ILE A 39 5.07 -3.66 -10.28
C ILE A 39 5.69 -2.79 -9.17
N PRO A 40 5.91 -1.48 -9.41
CA PRO A 40 6.68 -0.61 -8.52
C PRO A 40 6.10 -0.44 -7.10
N LEU A 41 4.79 -0.59 -6.90
CA LEU A 41 4.15 -0.50 -5.57
C LEU A 41 4.23 -1.80 -4.73
N ILE A 42 4.48 -2.97 -5.33
CA ILE A 42 4.58 -4.26 -4.62
C ILE A 42 6.05 -4.61 -4.27
N GLY A 43 7.02 -3.95 -4.90
CA GLY A 43 8.46 -4.24 -4.76
C GLY A 43 9.00 -4.14 -3.32
N VAL A 44 8.42 -3.30 -2.47
CA VAL A 44 8.84 -3.16 -1.06
C VAL A 44 8.54 -4.43 -0.24
N ASN A 45 7.52 -5.22 -0.62
CA ASN A 45 7.16 -6.47 0.06
C ASN A 45 7.81 -7.72 -0.57
N ALA A 46 8.58 -7.56 -1.66
CA ALA A 46 9.15 -8.69 -2.42
C ALA A 46 10.50 -9.20 -1.88
N TRP A 47 11.17 -8.43 -1.01
CA TRP A 47 12.50 -8.79 -0.49
C TRP A 47 12.58 -10.18 0.20
N PRO A 48 11.57 -10.66 0.97
CA PRO A 48 11.64 -11.98 1.58
C PRO A 48 11.54 -13.10 0.54
N LEU A 49 10.75 -12.90 -0.52
CA LEU A 49 10.58 -13.88 -1.61
C LEU A 49 11.87 -14.03 -2.41
N VAL A 50 12.57 -12.92 -2.70
CA VAL A 50 13.84 -12.94 -3.43
C VAL A 50 14.93 -13.65 -2.62
N LEU A 51 14.99 -13.43 -1.30
CA LEU A 51 15.91 -14.14 -0.42
C LEU A 51 15.62 -15.64 -0.34
N LEU A 52 14.34 -16.02 -0.20
CA LEU A 52 13.93 -17.42 -0.22
C LEU A 52 14.29 -18.10 -1.56
N ALA A 53 14.06 -17.43 -2.68
CA ALA A 53 14.40 -17.93 -4.01
C ALA A 53 15.91 -18.23 -4.14
N LEU A 54 16.77 -17.34 -3.64
CA LEU A 54 18.22 -17.53 -3.65
C LEU A 54 18.67 -18.71 -2.77
N VAL A 55 18.08 -18.87 -1.58
CA VAL A 55 18.37 -19.99 -0.68
C VAL A 55 17.99 -21.33 -1.33
N PHE A 56 16.78 -21.42 -1.89
CA PHE A 56 16.31 -22.65 -2.55
C PHE A 56 17.09 -22.96 -3.83
N ALA A 57 17.46 -21.95 -4.62
CA ALA A 57 18.32 -22.12 -5.80
C ALA A 57 19.73 -22.60 -5.43
N GLY A 58 20.32 -22.08 -4.35
CA GLY A 58 21.62 -22.51 -3.82
C GLY A 58 21.60 -23.96 -3.31
N LEU A 59 20.56 -24.35 -2.57
CA LEU A 59 20.35 -25.73 -2.11
C LEU A 59 20.12 -26.71 -3.28
N GLY A 60 19.36 -26.28 -4.30
CA GLY A 60 19.19 -27.04 -5.55
C GLY A 60 20.52 -27.29 -6.26
N LEU A 61 21.38 -26.27 -6.34
CA LEU A 61 22.69 -26.37 -7.00
C LEU A 61 23.65 -27.32 -6.25
N SER A 62 23.63 -27.30 -4.91
CA SER A 62 24.40 -28.25 -4.09
C SER A 62 23.97 -29.71 -4.35
N ARG A 63 22.67 -29.97 -4.51
CA ARG A 63 22.14 -31.31 -4.82
C ARG A 63 22.49 -31.77 -6.23
N VAL A 64 22.48 -30.87 -7.22
CA VAL A 64 22.95 -31.14 -8.58
C VAL A 64 24.45 -31.49 -8.60
N ARG A 65 25.28 -30.73 -7.87
CA ARG A 65 26.73 -30.98 -7.77
C ARG A 65 27.05 -32.32 -7.11
N SER A 66 26.25 -32.72 -6.12
CA SER A 66 26.41 -34.01 -5.43
C SER A 66 25.82 -35.22 -6.17
N GLY A 67 25.32 -35.05 -7.40
CA GLY A 67 24.74 -36.13 -8.21
C GLY A 67 23.36 -36.63 -7.73
N ARG A 68 22.77 -35.98 -6.72
CA ARG A 68 21.48 -36.36 -6.13
C ARG A 68 20.27 -35.80 -6.89
N ALA A 69 20.50 -34.86 -7.79
CA ALA A 69 19.47 -34.22 -8.62
C ALA A 69 19.89 -34.22 -10.10
N THR A 70 18.94 -34.44 -11.00
CA THR A 70 19.17 -34.57 -12.45
C THR A 70 18.74 -33.32 -13.22
N ASN A 71 18.05 -32.38 -12.58
CA ASN A 71 17.48 -31.16 -13.16
C ASN A 71 18.46 -29.96 -13.20
N LYS A 72 19.63 -30.15 -13.83
CA LYS A 72 20.68 -29.11 -13.89
C LYS A 72 20.20 -27.83 -14.58
N GLY A 73 19.56 -27.96 -15.74
CA GLY A 73 19.08 -26.82 -16.53
C GLY A 73 18.07 -25.97 -15.79
N LEU A 74 17.06 -26.60 -15.16
CA LEU A 74 16.02 -25.91 -14.40
C LEU A 74 16.58 -25.17 -13.18
N THR A 75 17.54 -25.79 -12.48
CA THR A 75 18.20 -25.18 -11.32
C THR A 75 19.00 -23.94 -11.71
N ILE A 76 19.72 -24.01 -12.84
CA ILE A 76 20.48 -22.87 -13.38
C ILE A 76 19.53 -21.77 -13.83
N ALA A 77 18.44 -22.10 -14.53
CA ALA A 77 17.44 -21.12 -14.95
C ALA A 77 16.81 -20.40 -13.75
N GLY A 78 16.44 -21.13 -12.70
CA GLY A 78 15.89 -20.54 -11.47
C GLY A 78 16.87 -19.60 -10.76
N LEU A 79 18.15 -19.98 -10.70
CA LEU A 79 19.19 -19.11 -10.15
C LEU A 79 19.37 -17.83 -10.97
N VAL A 80 19.41 -17.93 -12.30
CA VAL A 80 19.53 -16.78 -13.20
C VAL A 80 18.34 -15.84 -13.05
N CYS A 81 17.10 -16.37 -13.02
CA CYS A 81 15.90 -15.58 -12.79
C CYS A 81 15.93 -14.85 -11.44
N ALA A 82 16.34 -15.54 -10.36
CA ALA A 82 16.45 -14.92 -9.04
C ALA A 82 17.49 -13.79 -8.99
N VAL A 83 18.64 -13.96 -9.64
CA VAL A 83 19.68 -12.92 -9.73
C VAL A 83 19.20 -11.72 -10.53
N ILE A 84 18.54 -11.94 -11.68
CA ILE A 84 17.98 -10.85 -12.50
C ILE A 84 16.91 -10.09 -11.71
N GLY A 85 16.00 -10.79 -11.04
CA GLY A 85 14.98 -10.17 -10.20
C GLY A 85 15.57 -9.34 -9.05
N LEU A 86 16.65 -9.82 -8.41
CA LEU A 86 17.37 -9.06 -7.38
C LEU A 86 18.02 -7.81 -7.96
N LEU A 87 18.68 -7.89 -9.13
CA LEU A 87 19.30 -6.73 -9.77
C LEU A 87 18.28 -5.64 -10.11
N ILE A 88 17.13 -6.03 -10.68
CA ILE A 88 16.02 -5.11 -10.98
C ILE A 88 15.50 -4.48 -9.68
N CYS A 89 15.30 -5.27 -8.62
CA CYS A 89 14.88 -4.78 -7.31
C CYS A 89 15.86 -3.74 -6.73
N LEU A 90 17.16 -4.01 -6.80
CA LEU A 90 18.20 -3.09 -6.32
C LEU A 90 18.26 -1.80 -7.16
N LEU A 91 18.05 -1.90 -8.48
CA LEU A 91 17.96 -0.72 -9.35
C LEU A 91 16.76 0.17 -8.99
N TYR A 92 15.58 -0.42 -8.75
CA TYR A 92 14.42 0.33 -8.28
C TYR A 92 14.64 0.95 -6.90
N ALA A 93 15.22 0.21 -5.95
CA ALA A 93 15.54 0.74 -4.62
C ALA A 93 16.54 1.90 -4.68
N ALA A 94 17.57 1.80 -5.53
CA ALA A 94 18.52 2.89 -5.75
C ALA A 94 17.89 4.09 -6.44
N ALA A 95 17.02 3.88 -7.43
CA ALA A 95 16.29 4.95 -8.11
C ALA A 95 15.31 5.66 -7.16
N PHE A 96 14.61 4.91 -6.31
CA PHE A 96 13.73 5.46 -5.27
C PHE A 96 14.52 6.23 -4.20
N SER A 97 15.64 5.67 -3.71
CA SER A 97 16.51 6.37 -2.77
C SER A 97 17.09 7.65 -3.38
N ALA A 98 17.49 7.64 -4.65
CA ALA A 98 17.97 8.83 -5.34
C ALA A 98 16.84 9.86 -5.54
N ALA A 99 15.61 9.43 -5.81
CA ALA A 99 14.45 10.30 -5.85
C ALA A 99 14.18 10.96 -4.48
N VAL A 100 14.24 10.20 -3.38
CA VAL A 100 14.08 10.73 -2.00
C VAL A 100 15.21 11.71 -1.63
N SER A 101 16.47 11.40 -1.96
CA SER A 101 17.60 12.31 -1.72
C SER A 101 17.57 13.59 -2.57
N ASN A 102 16.92 13.55 -3.74
CA ASN A 102 16.67 14.74 -4.56
C ASN A 102 15.54 15.62 -4.01
N VAL A 103 14.63 15.07 -3.20
CA VAL A 103 13.65 15.85 -2.41
C VAL A 103 14.35 16.57 -1.27
N GLU A 104 15.33 15.93 -0.61
CA GLU A 104 16.13 16.58 0.45
C GLU A 104 17.09 17.67 -0.08
N THR A 105 17.55 17.57 -1.33
CA THR A 105 18.46 18.55 -1.95
C THR A 105 17.76 19.69 -2.71
N SER A 106 16.46 19.56 -2.99
CA SER A 106 15.67 20.60 -3.69
C SER A 106 14.72 21.38 -2.77
N ALA A 107 14.75 21.13 -1.46
CA ALA A 107 14.21 22.11 -0.51
C ALA A 107 15.08 23.37 -0.59
N PRO A 108 14.55 24.55 -1.03
CA PRO A 108 15.29 25.78 -0.85
C PRO A 108 15.49 25.93 0.65
N ARG A 109 16.75 25.89 1.09
CA ARG A 109 17.14 26.34 2.42
C ARG A 109 16.80 27.82 2.50
N ALA A 110 15.56 28.13 2.88
CA ALA A 110 15.16 29.46 3.29
C ALA A 110 15.99 29.76 4.54
N THR A 111 17.11 30.43 4.28
CA THR A 111 17.91 31.05 5.31
C THR A 111 16.99 32.04 6.01
N THR A 112 16.81 31.82 7.30
CA THR A 112 16.12 32.69 8.24
C THR A 112 16.76 34.07 8.19
N ALA A 113 16.22 34.96 7.36
CA ALA A 113 16.20 36.39 7.60
C ALA A 113 14.83 36.68 8.21
N TYR A 114 14.76 36.58 9.53
CA TYR A 114 13.60 36.91 10.32
C TYR A 114 13.50 38.44 10.38
N ASP A 115 12.94 39.05 9.32
CA ASP A 115 12.30 40.35 9.45
C ASP A 115 10.96 40.12 10.13
N ALA A 116 10.92 40.48 11.41
CA ALA A 116 9.72 40.48 12.22
C ALA A 116 8.73 41.51 11.66
N GLN A 117 7.56 41.06 11.22
CA GLN A 117 6.34 41.86 11.12
C GLN A 117 5.14 40.96 11.49
N PRO A 118 4.14 41.45 12.24
CA PRO A 118 3.79 40.91 13.55
C PRO A 118 2.50 40.11 13.50
N ASP A 119 2.19 39.41 14.60
CA ASP A 119 0.86 38.91 14.94
C ASP A 119 0.06 38.27 13.79
N SER A 120 0.22 36.97 13.61
CA SER A 120 -0.98 36.15 13.41
C SER A 120 -1.43 35.70 14.78
N ALA A 121 -2.45 36.41 15.27
CA ALA A 121 -3.32 35.98 16.35
C ALA A 121 -3.58 34.47 16.24
N VAL A 122 -3.80 33.80 17.39
CA VAL A 122 -4.35 32.44 17.44
C VAL A 122 -5.57 32.42 16.52
N ALA A 123 -5.39 31.90 15.31
CA ALA A 123 -6.45 31.85 14.31
C ALA A 123 -7.51 30.91 14.88
N THR A 124 -8.76 31.36 14.88
CA THR A 124 -9.90 30.50 15.18
C THR A 124 -9.77 29.24 14.32
N PRO A 125 -9.92 28.03 14.89
CA PRO A 125 -9.89 26.81 14.10
C PRO A 125 -10.90 26.91 12.95
N ALA A 126 -10.49 26.59 11.72
CA ALA A 126 -11.38 26.58 10.58
C ALA A 126 -12.55 25.61 10.83
N GLY A 127 -13.76 26.02 10.47
CA GLY A 127 -14.99 25.24 10.66
C GLY A 127 -15.55 24.70 9.36
N ILE A 128 -16.72 24.05 9.47
CA ILE A 128 -17.52 23.64 8.30
C ILE A 128 -17.86 24.88 7.46
N GLY A 129 -17.55 24.79 6.16
CA GLY A 129 -17.73 25.87 5.18
C GLY A 129 -16.48 26.74 4.95
N ASP A 130 -15.47 26.66 5.81
CA ASP A 130 -14.20 27.36 5.60
C ASP A 130 -13.30 26.59 4.63
N GLU A 131 -12.56 27.32 3.78
CA GLU A 131 -11.53 26.74 2.93
C GLU A 131 -10.23 26.59 3.73
N VAL A 132 -9.69 25.38 3.76
CA VAL A 132 -8.37 25.07 4.32
C VAL A 132 -7.47 24.51 3.24
N GLN A 133 -6.15 24.59 3.42
CA GLN A 133 -5.19 24.14 2.43
C GLN A 133 -4.13 23.23 3.05
N ASP A 134 -3.83 22.14 2.35
CA ASP A 134 -2.66 21.31 2.60
C ASP A 134 -2.01 20.97 1.26
N GLY A 135 -0.72 21.30 1.13
CA GLY A 135 0.01 21.19 -0.14
C GLY A 135 -0.71 21.88 -1.31
N SER A 136 -0.93 21.12 -2.39
CA SER A 136 -1.58 21.61 -3.62
C SER A 136 -3.11 21.50 -3.61
N PHE A 137 -3.72 21.02 -2.52
CA PHE A 137 -5.17 20.91 -2.40
C PHE A 137 -5.74 21.91 -1.41
N ALA A 138 -6.81 22.60 -1.86
CA ALA A 138 -7.70 23.33 -1.00
C ALA A 138 -8.96 22.49 -0.76
N PHE A 139 -9.39 22.43 0.49
CA PHE A 139 -10.49 21.61 0.97
C PHE A 139 -11.56 22.48 1.59
N THR A 140 -12.83 22.10 1.41
CA THR A 140 -13.95 22.68 2.15
C THR A 140 -14.87 21.56 2.60
N VAL A 141 -15.06 21.42 3.90
CA VAL A 141 -16.10 20.54 4.46
C VAL A 141 -17.43 21.26 4.32
N THR A 142 -18.36 20.68 3.57
CA THR A 142 -19.64 21.32 3.24
C THR A 142 -20.80 20.83 4.11
N ASP A 143 -20.77 19.56 4.52
CA ASP A 143 -21.77 18.99 5.44
C ASP A 143 -21.22 17.77 6.20
N VAL A 144 -21.82 17.46 7.34
CA VAL A 144 -21.53 16.28 8.15
C VAL A 144 -22.83 15.62 8.59
N LYS A 145 -22.97 14.33 8.26
CA LYS A 145 -24.13 13.51 8.61
C LYS A 145 -23.69 12.29 9.42
N SER A 146 -24.08 12.26 10.69
CA SER A 146 -23.80 11.17 11.63
C SER A 146 -25.00 10.24 11.81
N GLY A 147 -24.77 9.09 12.44
CA GLY A 147 -25.84 8.15 12.83
C GLY A 147 -26.42 7.32 11.68
N VAL A 148 -25.68 7.17 10.58
CA VAL A 148 -26.15 6.41 9.41
C VAL A 148 -25.89 4.92 9.65
N GLN A 149 -26.94 4.11 9.71
CA GLN A 149 -26.83 2.70 10.10
C GLN A 149 -26.39 1.77 8.95
N ALA A 150 -26.72 2.13 7.72
CA ALA A 150 -26.35 1.36 6.54
C ALA A 150 -26.13 2.26 5.33
N LEU A 151 -25.28 1.81 4.41
CA LEU A 151 -25.00 2.47 3.13
C LEU A 151 -25.43 1.57 1.97
N GLY A 152 -25.86 2.20 0.87
CA GLY A 152 -26.31 1.50 -0.33
C GLY A 152 -27.65 0.77 -0.15
N GLU A 153 -28.06 0.06 -1.21
CA GLU A 153 -29.35 -0.61 -1.30
C GLU A 153 -29.20 -2.07 -1.74
N SER A 154 -30.17 -2.91 -1.37
CA SER A 154 -30.26 -4.31 -1.81
C SER A 154 -28.94 -5.09 -1.67
N PHE A 155 -28.40 -5.68 -2.75
CA PHE A 155 -27.21 -6.53 -2.71
C PHE A 155 -25.90 -5.78 -2.38
N LEU A 156 -25.87 -4.46 -2.57
CA LEU A 156 -24.71 -3.65 -2.22
C LEU A 156 -24.78 -3.16 -0.77
N ARG A 157 -25.91 -3.31 -0.09
CA ARG A 157 -26.12 -2.76 1.26
C ARG A 157 -25.04 -3.22 2.23
N ARG A 158 -24.47 -2.26 2.97
CA ARG A 158 -23.45 -2.49 3.99
C ARG A 158 -23.91 -1.87 5.31
N GLU A 159 -24.03 -2.69 6.35
CA GLU A 159 -24.32 -2.23 7.71
C GLU A 159 -23.05 -1.65 8.34
N ALA A 160 -23.21 -0.67 9.24
CA ALA A 160 -22.12 -0.17 10.07
C ALA A 160 -21.76 -1.18 11.17
N GLN A 161 -20.53 -1.13 11.68
CA GLN A 161 -20.18 -1.82 12.92
C GLN A 161 -20.74 -1.08 14.14
N GLY A 162 -20.78 0.25 14.09
CA GLY A 162 -21.56 1.07 15.01
C GLY A 162 -22.51 1.97 14.21
N GLU A 163 -22.00 3.10 13.74
CA GLU A 163 -22.71 3.99 12.83
C GLU A 163 -21.74 4.65 11.86
N TYR A 164 -22.23 5.02 10.68
CA TYR A 164 -21.44 5.81 9.73
C TYR A 164 -21.56 7.31 10.01
N VAL A 165 -20.42 7.99 9.91
CA VAL A 165 -20.32 9.45 9.72
C VAL A 165 -19.93 9.71 8.27
N LEU A 166 -20.74 10.52 7.59
CA LEU A 166 -20.53 10.96 6.22
C LEU A 166 -20.10 12.42 6.23
N VAL A 167 -18.90 12.71 5.73
CA VAL A 167 -18.35 14.07 5.64
C VAL A 167 -18.29 14.46 4.16
N HIS A 168 -19.10 15.44 3.78
CA HIS A 168 -19.12 15.99 2.43
C HIS A 168 -17.99 16.99 2.27
N VAL A 169 -17.16 16.81 1.23
CA VAL A 169 -15.96 17.62 1.00
C VAL A 169 -15.89 18.04 -0.46
N THR A 170 -15.58 19.32 -0.68
CA THR A 170 -15.10 19.84 -1.96
C THR A 170 -13.58 19.90 -1.93
N VAL A 171 -12.94 19.33 -2.95
CA VAL A 171 -11.48 19.32 -3.11
C VAL A 171 -11.11 20.06 -4.39
N ARG A 172 -10.27 21.08 -4.28
CA ARG A 172 -9.78 21.87 -5.40
C ARG A 172 -8.29 21.69 -5.57
N ASN A 173 -7.85 21.44 -6.81
CA ASN A 173 -6.43 21.44 -7.14
C ASN A 173 -5.94 22.87 -7.42
N THR A 174 -5.12 23.41 -6.52
CA THR A 174 -4.49 24.73 -6.64
C THR A 174 -3.05 24.66 -7.14
N GLY A 175 -2.52 23.45 -7.38
CA GLY A 175 -1.20 23.21 -7.92
C GLY A 175 -1.12 23.39 -9.44
N THR A 176 0.00 22.94 -10.02
CA THR A 176 0.30 23.05 -11.45
C THR A 176 0.26 21.72 -12.20
N GLU A 177 0.09 20.61 -11.50
CA GLU A 177 0.01 19.25 -12.07
C GLU A 177 -1.29 18.56 -11.66
N ALA A 178 -1.72 17.56 -12.43
CA ALA A 178 -2.87 16.75 -12.06
C ALA A 178 -2.52 15.86 -10.85
N ALA A 179 -3.43 15.79 -9.87
CA ALA A 179 -3.22 15.02 -8.66
C ALA A 179 -4.52 14.29 -8.28
N THR A 180 -4.39 13.11 -7.69
CA THR A 180 -5.53 12.30 -7.24
C THR A 180 -5.70 12.47 -5.74
N PHE A 181 -6.90 12.84 -5.32
CA PHE A 181 -7.25 12.88 -3.90
C PHE A 181 -7.52 11.45 -3.39
N LEU A 182 -6.98 11.11 -2.22
CA LEU A 182 -7.17 9.79 -1.62
C LEU A 182 -7.95 9.92 -0.32
N GLY A 183 -9.18 9.43 -0.31
CA GLY A 183 -10.02 9.37 0.89
C GLY A 183 -9.37 8.61 2.05
N ALA A 184 -8.51 7.63 1.74
CA ALA A 184 -7.81 6.83 2.75
C ALA A 184 -6.76 7.61 3.57
N ASN A 185 -6.36 8.81 3.13
CA ASN A 185 -5.41 9.66 3.87
C ASN A 185 -6.12 10.60 4.86
N GLN A 186 -7.45 10.55 4.97
CA GLN A 186 -8.21 11.49 5.79
C GLN A 186 -8.57 10.85 7.13
N THR A 187 -8.48 11.62 8.21
CA THR A 187 -8.65 11.11 9.57
C THR A 187 -9.73 11.87 10.31
N LEU A 188 -10.75 11.16 10.82
CA LEU A 188 -11.77 11.75 11.67
C LEU A 188 -11.35 11.65 13.14
N LEU A 189 -11.60 12.71 13.91
CA LEU A 189 -11.25 12.84 15.31
C LEU A 189 -12.50 13.06 16.15
N ASP A 190 -12.58 12.39 17.31
CA ASP A 190 -13.59 12.69 18.32
C ASP A 190 -13.09 13.66 19.40
N ALA A 191 -13.97 14.04 20.32
CA ALA A 191 -13.64 14.98 21.41
C ALA A 191 -12.61 14.43 22.41
N GLN A 192 -12.30 13.13 22.37
CA GLN A 192 -11.26 12.50 23.18
C GLN A 192 -9.93 12.35 22.43
N GLY A 193 -9.88 12.75 21.16
CA GLY A 193 -8.72 12.60 20.28
C GLY A 193 -8.52 11.17 19.78
N ARG A 194 -9.57 10.33 19.77
CA ARG A 194 -9.51 9.04 19.07
C ARG A 194 -9.62 9.27 17.57
N GLU A 195 -8.83 8.53 16.81
CA GLU A 195 -8.74 8.61 15.36
C GLU A 195 -9.56 7.50 14.70
N PHE A 196 -10.19 7.84 13.59
CA PHE A 196 -10.96 6.92 12.75
C PHE A 196 -10.55 7.11 11.29
N GLU A 197 -10.14 6.02 10.65
CA GLU A 197 -9.76 6.01 9.23
C GLU A 197 -10.99 5.98 8.33
N ALA A 198 -10.89 6.58 7.14
CA ALA A 198 -11.97 6.55 6.17
C ALA A 198 -12.13 5.17 5.49
N ASP A 199 -13.35 4.64 5.47
CA ASP A 199 -13.71 3.47 4.66
C ASP A 199 -13.97 3.88 3.20
N SER A 200 -12.87 4.07 2.46
CA SER A 200 -12.91 4.43 1.04
C SER A 200 -13.61 3.38 0.16
N SER A 201 -13.66 2.11 0.61
CA SER A 201 -14.35 1.04 -0.13
C SER A 201 -15.87 1.14 0.00
N ALA A 202 -16.36 1.48 1.21
CA ALA A 202 -17.77 1.78 1.45
C ALA A 202 -18.18 3.05 0.69
N ALA A 203 -17.37 4.10 0.72
CA ALA A 203 -17.63 5.32 -0.05
C ALA A 203 -17.84 5.01 -1.53
N MET A 204 -16.89 4.30 -2.14
CA MET A 204 -16.93 3.95 -3.56
C MET A 204 -18.15 3.11 -3.94
N MET A 205 -18.43 2.04 -3.19
CA MET A 205 -19.46 1.07 -3.60
C MET A 205 -20.88 1.49 -3.22
N ASN A 206 -21.03 2.37 -2.23
CA ASN A 206 -22.31 2.57 -1.55
C ASN A 206 -22.77 4.01 -1.45
N VAL A 207 -21.92 4.99 -1.75
CA VAL A 207 -22.27 6.40 -1.68
C VAL A 207 -22.27 7.01 -3.09
N PRO A 208 -23.41 7.55 -3.56
CA PRO A 208 -23.49 8.24 -4.84
C PRO A 208 -22.42 9.34 -4.97
N ASP A 209 -21.97 9.59 -6.21
CA ASP A 209 -21.07 10.69 -6.58
C ASP A 209 -19.65 10.64 -5.98
N SER A 210 -19.31 9.60 -5.20
CA SER A 210 -17.99 9.42 -4.59
C SER A 210 -16.89 8.96 -5.56
N GLU A 211 -17.28 8.54 -6.78
CA GLU A 211 -16.38 8.14 -7.87
C GLU A 211 -15.40 9.26 -8.27
N SER A 212 -15.79 10.52 -8.07
CA SER A 212 -15.01 11.70 -8.46
C SER A 212 -13.64 11.75 -7.79
N PHE A 213 -13.50 11.20 -6.58
CA PHE A 213 -12.24 11.15 -5.84
C PHE A 213 -11.20 10.18 -6.44
N PHE A 214 -11.61 9.26 -7.31
CA PHE A 214 -10.71 8.24 -7.88
C PHE A 214 -10.15 8.64 -9.25
N THR A 215 -10.44 9.86 -9.69
CA THR A 215 -9.93 10.43 -10.93
C THR A 215 -8.96 11.56 -10.65
N PRO A 216 -7.90 11.74 -11.46
CA PRO A 216 -7.01 12.88 -11.30
C PRO A 216 -7.75 14.21 -11.48
N ILE A 217 -7.56 15.11 -10.52
CA ILE A 217 -8.07 16.48 -10.55
C ILE A 217 -7.03 17.34 -11.28
N ASN A 218 -7.38 17.89 -12.44
CA ASN A 218 -6.49 18.82 -13.15
C ASN A 218 -6.36 20.16 -12.40
N PRO A 219 -5.23 20.89 -12.57
CA PRO A 219 -5.03 22.22 -12.00
C PRO A 219 -6.22 23.17 -12.24
N GLY A 220 -6.66 23.84 -11.18
CA GLY A 220 -7.76 24.79 -11.18
C GLY A 220 -9.16 24.18 -11.07
N ASN A 221 -9.31 22.86 -11.24
CA ASN A 221 -10.60 22.18 -11.12
C ASN A 221 -10.91 21.82 -9.65
N SER A 222 -12.20 21.65 -9.39
CA SER A 222 -12.72 21.12 -8.12
C SER A 222 -13.55 19.87 -8.37
N VAL A 223 -13.56 18.98 -7.39
CA VAL A 223 -14.44 17.81 -7.31
C VAL A 223 -15.14 17.79 -5.96
N GLU A 224 -16.32 17.19 -5.93
CA GLU A 224 -17.09 16.96 -4.71
C GLU A 224 -17.16 15.46 -4.44
N GLY A 225 -17.24 15.10 -3.16
CA GLY A 225 -17.45 13.71 -2.76
C GLY A 225 -17.65 13.57 -1.26
N VAL A 226 -17.76 12.33 -0.81
CA VAL A 226 -18.11 12.00 0.58
C VAL A 226 -17.06 11.08 1.17
N LEU A 227 -16.53 11.46 2.31
CA LEU A 227 -15.69 10.62 3.15
C LEU A 227 -16.59 9.86 4.12
N VAL A 228 -16.37 8.55 4.24
CA VAL A 228 -17.18 7.64 5.05
C VAL A 228 -16.33 7.11 6.19
N PHE A 229 -16.83 7.18 7.42
CA PHE A 229 -16.17 6.65 8.61
C PHE A 229 -17.13 5.74 9.35
N ASP A 230 -16.73 4.51 9.67
CA ASP A 230 -17.48 3.60 10.55
C ASP A 230 -16.97 3.81 11.98
N VAL A 231 -17.84 4.31 12.85
CA VAL A 231 -17.49 4.74 14.21
C VAL A 231 -18.41 4.08 15.24
N PRO A 232 -18.04 4.06 16.54
CA PRO A 232 -18.95 3.59 17.59
C PRO A 232 -20.28 4.37 17.61
N GLU A 233 -21.39 3.69 17.93
CA GLU A 233 -22.70 4.33 18.06
C GLU A 233 -22.66 5.53 19.03
N GLY A 234 -23.35 6.61 18.64
CA GLY A 234 -23.44 7.83 19.44
C GLY A 234 -22.16 8.67 19.49
N LEU A 235 -21.21 8.42 18.58
CA LEU A 235 -19.99 9.22 18.48
C LEU A 235 -20.30 10.62 17.94
N SER A 236 -19.83 11.65 18.65
CA SER A 236 -19.87 13.03 18.17
C SER A 236 -18.52 13.37 17.52
N PRO A 237 -18.46 13.56 16.19
CA PRO A 237 -17.22 13.97 15.52
C PRO A 237 -16.84 15.38 15.95
N ALA A 238 -15.58 15.57 16.33
CA ALA A 238 -15.06 16.86 16.80
C ALA A 238 -14.29 17.59 15.70
N ALA A 239 -13.46 16.88 14.94
CA ALA A 239 -12.66 17.44 13.88
C ALA A 239 -12.37 16.41 12.78
N ILE A 240 -11.88 16.88 11.64
CA ILE A 240 -11.31 16.06 10.58
C ILE A 240 -9.96 16.65 10.16
N GLU A 241 -8.97 15.78 9.97
CA GLU A 241 -7.68 16.13 9.39
C GLU A 241 -7.66 15.75 7.91
N LEU A 242 -7.42 16.74 7.07
CA LEU A 242 -7.46 16.62 5.62
C LEU A 242 -6.06 16.72 5.03
N HIS A 243 -5.69 15.76 4.18
CA HIS A 243 -4.35 15.62 3.63
C HIS A 243 -4.35 15.54 2.10
N GLU A 244 -3.42 16.25 1.47
CA GLU A 244 -3.04 16.05 0.07
C GLU A 244 -2.46 14.65 -0.16
N SER A 245 -1.57 14.21 0.73
CA SER A 245 -0.89 12.93 0.64
C SER A 245 -0.62 12.33 2.02
N MET A 246 -0.27 11.05 2.09
CA MET A 246 0.06 10.39 3.36
C MET A 246 1.28 10.99 4.10
N PHE A 247 2.03 11.91 3.47
CA PHE A 247 3.22 12.54 4.03
C PHE A 247 3.07 14.05 4.20
N SER A 248 1.91 14.63 3.86
CA SER A 248 1.69 16.06 3.99
C SER A 248 1.33 16.46 5.43
N GLY A 249 1.40 17.76 5.72
CA GLY A 249 1.27 18.28 7.08
C GLY A 249 -0.15 18.22 7.66
N GLY A 250 -1.15 18.11 6.78
CA GLY A 250 -2.56 18.04 7.16
C GLY A 250 -3.17 19.41 7.43
N ALA A 251 -4.47 19.53 7.19
CA ALA A 251 -5.29 20.68 7.51
C ALA A 251 -6.44 20.25 8.41
N LEU A 252 -6.52 20.83 9.61
CA LEU A 252 -7.51 20.46 10.62
C LEU A 252 -8.75 21.34 10.51
N VAL A 253 -9.92 20.71 10.42
CA VAL A 253 -11.23 21.38 10.35
C VAL A 253 -12.10 20.94 11.53
N SER A 254 -12.62 21.90 12.29
CA SER A 254 -13.57 21.66 13.36
C SER A 254 -14.93 21.25 12.78
N LEU A 255 -15.46 20.13 13.26
CA LEU A 255 -16.79 19.61 12.92
C LEU A 255 -17.82 19.84 14.03
N ALA A 256 -17.36 20.32 15.20
CA ALA A 256 -18.25 20.73 16.28
C ALA A 256 -19.17 21.87 15.82
N ARG A 257 -20.48 21.69 16.00
CA ARG A 257 -21.51 22.72 15.80
C ARG A 257 -21.83 23.46 17.08
#